data_AF-A0A0Q7B272-F1
#
_entry.id   AF-A0A0Q7B272-F1
#
_cell.length_a   1.000
_cell.length_b   1.000
_cell.length_c   1.000
_cell.angle_alpha   90.00
_cell.angle_beta   90.00
_cell.angle_gamma   90.00
#
_symmetry.space_group_name_H-M   'P 1'
#
loop_
_entity.id
_entity.type
_entity.pdbx_description
1 polymer ?
#
loop_
_entity_poly.entity_id
_entity_poly.type
_entity_poly.pdbx_seq_one_letter_code
_entity_poly.pdbx_strand_id
1 'polypeptide(L)'
;MVAATDKASVARLADLIKNYFRATEGRGRNCVVEAYRRGERDYFFAFPEDHAQRSVEWVDGEFNPRPHNPAFEIVFVYAQGEGTLDLNFRGGQKFIAALQGMFAQAILKLDELPPDPKDERVYDLAPLTQAGFEFTHALGSSIGTVVVKKLRLSSRVRAGDKITVEADGRSNRQAVHELLAQVGQSVPLHLYNVTQVDLAATVFVAEGKPPKTVNIRITHPNSCSLKYDEIDLSLRQMLEDSGIEPHAPAPVEQASPAQAAAA
;
A
#
# COMPACT_ATOMS: atom_id res chain seq x y z
N MET A 1 -18.81 14.60 7.17
CA MET A 1 -19.99 14.79 6.28
C MET A 1 -21.01 13.70 6.60
N VAL A 2 -22.32 13.96 6.45
CA VAL A 2 -23.36 12.98 6.80
C VAL A 2 -23.70 12.11 5.59
N ALA A 3 -23.78 10.78 5.78
CA ALA A 3 -24.18 9.87 4.71
C ALA A 3 -25.69 9.89 4.49
N ALA A 4 -26.13 10.06 3.24
CA ALA A 4 -27.53 9.96 2.87
C ALA A 4 -27.95 8.47 2.73
N THR A 5 -28.72 7.98 3.70
CA THR A 5 -29.20 6.58 3.76
C THR A 5 -30.65 6.42 3.33
N ASP A 6 -31.29 7.47 2.82
CA ASP A 6 -32.64 7.39 2.29
C ASP A 6 -32.72 6.48 1.04
N LYS A 7 -33.91 5.94 0.78
CA LYS A 7 -34.12 4.97 -0.31
C LYS A 7 -33.70 5.48 -1.67
N ALA A 8 -33.85 6.78 -1.95
CA ALA A 8 -33.49 7.35 -3.26
C ALA A 8 -31.97 7.42 -3.42
N SER A 9 -31.24 7.81 -2.38
CA SER A 9 -29.76 7.82 -2.36
C SER A 9 -29.17 6.42 -2.54
N VAL A 10 -29.72 5.43 -1.83
CA VAL A 10 -29.29 4.03 -1.90
C VAL A 10 -29.60 3.42 -3.27
N ALA A 11 -30.79 3.68 -3.83
CA ALA A 11 -31.16 3.24 -5.18
C ALA A 11 -30.25 3.88 -6.24
N ARG A 12 -29.92 5.17 -6.10
CA ARG A 12 -28.98 5.86 -7.00
C ARG A 12 -27.59 5.20 -6.98
N LEU A 13 -27.09 4.82 -5.81
CA LEU A 13 -25.80 4.10 -5.72
C LEU A 13 -25.87 2.76 -6.45
N ALA A 14 -26.94 1.98 -6.26
CA ALA A 14 -27.14 0.70 -6.96
C ALA A 14 -27.15 0.89 -8.49
N ASP A 15 -27.86 1.90 -9.00
CA ASP A 15 -27.93 2.19 -10.43
C ASP A 15 -26.58 2.62 -11.01
N LEU A 16 -25.79 3.42 -10.28
CA LEU A 16 -24.44 3.81 -10.71
C LEU A 16 -23.52 2.59 -10.82
N ILE A 17 -23.49 1.73 -9.79
CA ILE A 17 -22.67 0.51 -9.77
C ILE A 17 -23.07 -0.42 -10.93
N LYS A 18 -24.38 -0.67 -11.08
CA LYS A 18 -24.98 -1.46 -12.16
C LYS A 18 -24.52 -0.98 -13.54
N ASN A 19 -24.70 0.31 -13.82
CA ASN A 19 -24.39 0.88 -15.13
C ASN A 19 -22.88 0.84 -15.43
N TYR A 20 -22.05 1.07 -14.42
CA TYR A 20 -20.60 1.02 -14.57
C TYR A 20 -20.12 -0.37 -14.96
N PHE A 21 -20.44 -1.40 -14.18
CA PHE A 21 -20.01 -2.77 -14.45
C PHE A 21 -20.58 -3.30 -15.78
N ARG A 22 -21.78 -2.86 -16.15
CA ARG A 22 -22.37 -3.21 -17.45
C ARG A 22 -21.59 -2.61 -18.61
N ALA A 23 -21.16 -1.36 -18.49
CA ALA A 23 -20.41 -0.68 -19.53
C ALA A 23 -18.95 -1.17 -19.62
N THR A 24 -18.29 -1.45 -18.50
CA THR A 24 -16.85 -1.76 -18.49
C THR A 24 -16.53 -3.25 -18.59
N GLU A 25 -17.40 -4.12 -18.06
CA GLU A 25 -17.13 -5.56 -17.96
C GLU A 25 -18.26 -6.42 -18.53
N GLY A 26 -19.40 -5.85 -18.93
CA GLY A 26 -20.53 -6.61 -19.47
C GLY A 26 -21.28 -7.46 -18.44
N ARG A 27 -21.06 -7.22 -17.14
CA ARG A 27 -21.80 -7.80 -15.99
C ARG A 27 -22.62 -6.73 -15.27
N GLY A 28 -23.26 -7.03 -14.14
CA GLY A 28 -24.00 -6.02 -13.37
C GLY A 28 -25.34 -5.65 -13.99
N ARG A 29 -26.07 -6.62 -14.54
CA ARG A 29 -27.44 -6.38 -15.06
C ARG A 29 -28.41 -5.96 -13.95
N ASN A 30 -28.24 -6.54 -12.77
CA ASN A 30 -28.96 -6.21 -11.55
C ASN A 30 -27.97 -5.72 -10.50
N CYS A 31 -28.44 -4.89 -9.57
CA CYS A 31 -27.70 -4.50 -8.38
C CYS A 31 -28.71 -4.08 -7.32
N VAL A 32 -28.47 -4.47 -6.08
CA VAL A 32 -29.17 -3.94 -4.89
C VAL A 32 -28.12 -3.45 -3.92
N VAL A 33 -28.44 -2.37 -3.19
CA VAL A 33 -27.61 -1.86 -2.10
C VAL A 33 -28.44 -1.86 -0.83
N GLU A 34 -27.85 -2.39 0.24
CA GLU A 34 -28.44 -2.40 1.57
C GLU A 34 -27.59 -1.55 2.52
N ALA A 35 -28.24 -0.60 3.21
CA ALA A 35 -27.57 0.34 4.12
C ALA A 35 -27.87 -0.03 5.58
N TYR A 36 -26.82 -0.11 6.39
CA TYR A 36 -26.91 -0.43 7.82
C TYR A 36 -26.00 0.47 8.64
N ARG A 37 -26.43 0.87 9.83
CA ARG A 37 -25.57 1.61 10.77
C ARG A 37 -25.15 0.72 11.93
N ARG A 38 -23.85 0.68 12.25
CA ARG A 38 -23.31 -0.03 13.41
C ARG A 38 -22.31 0.85 14.13
N GLY A 39 -22.65 1.30 15.34
CA GLY A 39 -21.87 2.28 16.07
C GLY A 39 -21.79 3.60 15.31
N GLU A 40 -20.56 4.06 15.05
CA GLU A 40 -20.28 5.32 14.35
C GLU A 40 -20.06 5.16 12.84
N ARG A 41 -20.27 3.94 12.31
CA ARG A 41 -20.01 3.58 10.92
C ARG A 41 -21.31 3.28 10.16
N ASP A 42 -21.39 3.78 8.94
CA ASP A 42 -22.44 3.45 7.97
C ASP A 42 -21.90 2.46 6.95
N TYR A 43 -22.55 1.31 6.85
CA TYR A 43 -22.22 0.23 5.94
C TYR A 43 -23.18 0.22 4.77
N PHE A 44 -22.64 0.04 3.57
CA PHE A 44 -23.44 -0.15 2.35
C PHE A 44 -22.93 -1.41 1.65
N PHE A 45 -23.76 -2.46 1.66
CA PHE A 45 -23.49 -3.71 0.98
C PHE A 45 -24.15 -3.66 -0.39
N ALA A 46 -23.34 -3.63 -1.45
CA ALA A 46 -23.83 -3.69 -2.82
C ALA A 46 -23.64 -5.10 -3.38
N PHE A 47 -24.68 -5.60 -4.03
CA PHE A 47 -24.74 -6.92 -4.64
C PHE A 47 -25.03 -6.80 -6.15
N PRO A 48 -24.08 -6.30 -6.96
CA PRO A 48 -24.18 -6.38 -8.42
C PRO A 48 -24.16 -7.85 -8.91
N GLU A 49 -24.94 -8.11 -9.97
CA GLU A 49 -24.92 -9.38 -10.71
C GLU A 49 -23.55 -9.59 -11.36
N ASP A 50 -22.99 -10.78 -11.21
CA ASP A 50 -21.74 -11.19 -11.87
C ASP A 50 -22.00 -11.75 -13.27
N HIS A 51 -20.95 -12.23 -13.94
CA HIS A 51 -21.12 -12.98 -15.18
C HIS A 51 -22.03 -14.20 -14.99
N ALA A 52 -22.92 -14.42 -15.95
CA ALA A 52 -23.74 -15.62 -15.98
C ALA A 52 -22.85 -16.87 -16.00
N GLN A 53 -23.12 -17.80 -15.09
CA GLN A 53 -22.40 -19.06 -14.97
C GLN A 53 -23.32 -20.22 -15.34
N ARG A 54 -22.70 -21.33 -15.75
CA ARG A 54 -23.39 -22.58 -16.05
C ARG A 54 -22.72 -23.69 -15.27
N SER A 55 -23.34 -24.10 -14.17
CA SER A 55 -22.94 -25.26 -13.39
C SER A 55 -23.63 -26.51 -13.95
N VAL A 56 -22.95 -27.64 -13.91
CA VAL A 56 -23.57 -28.92 -14.23
C VAL A 56 -23.97 -29.59 -12.93
N GLU A 57 -25.27 -29.81 -12.75
CA GLU A 57 -25.88 -30.23 -11.49
C GLU A 57 -26.75 -31.46 -11.72
N TRP A 58 -26.95 -32.27 -10.67
CA TRP A 58 -27.96 -33.31 -10.66
C TRP A 58 -29.27 -32.71 -10.15
N VAL A 59 -30.28 -32.64 -11.01
CA VAL A 59 -31.62 -32.13 -10.68
C VAL A 59 -32.59 -33.27 -10.90
N ASP A 60 -33.27 -33.71 -9.83
CA ASP A 60 -34.23 -34.82 -9.87
C ASP A 60 -33.67 -36.13 -10.49
N GLY A 61 -32.39 -36.41 -10.25
CA GLY A 61 -31.71 -37.62 -10.75
C GLY A 61 -31.19 -37.51 -12.18
N GLU A 62 -31.38 -36.38 -12.84
CA GLU A 62 -30.87 -36.11 -14.19
C GLU A 62 -29.70 -35.13 -14.17
N PHE A 63 -28.68 -35.41 -14.98
CA PHE A 63 -27.49 -34.59 -15.12
C PHE A 63 -27.76 -33.44 -16.10
N ASN A 64 -28.05 -32.25 -15.56
CA ASN A 64 -28.50 -31.11 -16.34
C ASN A 64 -27.68 -29.85 -16.04
N PRO A 65 -27.33 -29.08 -17.08
CA PRO A 65 -26.67 -27.80 -16.90
C PRO A 65 -27.67 -26.71 -16.50
N ARG A 66 -27.39 -26.02 -15.39
CA ARG A 66 -28.23 -24.94 -14.87
C ARG A 66 -27.53 -23.58 -15.02
N PRO A 67 -28.13 -22.64 -15.77
CA PRO A 67 -27.66 -21.26 -15.75
C PRO A 67 -28.01 -20.61 -14.41
N HIS A 68 -27.06 -19.88 -13.83
CA HIS A 68 -27.31 -19.02 -12.67
C HIS A 68 -26.55 -17.70 -12.81
N ASN A 69 -27.12 -16.65 -12.23
CA ASN A 69 -26.57 -15.31 -12.24
C ASN A 69 -26.15 -14.98 -10.80
N PRO A 70 -24.92 -15.34 -10.39
CA PRO A 70 -24.45 -15.04 -9.04
C PRO A 70 -24.34 -13.53 -8.85
N ALA A 71 -24.30 -13.08 -7.59
CA ALA A 71 -23.91 -11.72 -7.25
C ALA A 71 -22.51 -11.74 -6.64
N PHE A 72 -21.76 -10.66 -6.84
CA PHE A 72 -20.53 -10.40 -6.09
C PHE A 72 -20.75 -9.24 -5.12
N GLU A 73 -19.95 -9.18 -4.06
CA GLU A 73 -20.12 -8.22 -2.98
C GLU A 73 -19.13 -7.05 -3.10
N ILE A 74 -19.64 -5.84 -2.85
CA ILE A 74 -18.86 -4.63 -2.61
C ILE A 74 -19.34 -4.04 -1.29
N VAL A 75 -18.44 -3.79 -0.35
CA VAL A 75 -18.80 -3.18 0.93
C VAL A 75 -18.15 -1.82 1.07
N PHE A 76 -18.96 -0.78 1.20
CA PHE A 76 -18.52 0.55 1.60
C PHE A 76 -18.71 0.70 3.11
N VAL A 77 -17.70 1.24 3.79
CA VAL A 77 -17.78 1.59 5.21
C VAL A 77 -17.40 3.05 5.34
N TYR A 78 -18.33 3.88 5.78
CA TYR A 78 -18.11 5.30 5.96
C TYR A 78 -18.18 5.69 7.43
N ALA A 79 -17.10 6.25 7.96
CA ALA A 79 -17.06 6.76 9.33
C ALA A 79 -17.29 8.28 9.29
N GLN A 80 -18.52 8.71 9.60
CA GLN A 80 -18.91 10.13 9.42
C GLN A 80 -18.07 11.11 10.25
N GLY A 81 -17.64 10.69 11.44
CA GLY A 81 -16.85 11.50 12.37
C GLY A 81 -15.42 11.73 11.90
N GLU A 82 -14.81 10.73 11.26
CA GLU A 82 -13.46 10.81 10.70
C GLU A 82 -13.44 11.29 9.25
N GLY A 83 -14.59 11.20 8.56
CA GLY A 83 -14.68 11.51 7.12
C GLY A 83 -14.00 10.46 6.24
N THR A 84 -13.74 9.26 6.75
CA THR A 84 -13.03 8.18 6.05
C THR A 84 -14.01 7.25 5.33
N LEU A 85 -13.63 6.81 4.13
CA LEU A 85 -14.37 5.86 3.30
C LEU A 85 -13.48 4.65 3.00
N ASP A 86 -13.81 3.51 3.61
CA ASP A 86 -13.18 2.23 3.30
C ASP A 86 -14.02 1.46 2.26
N LEU A 87 -13.32 0.75 1.37
CA LEU A 87 -13.94 -0.09 0.35
C LEU A 87 -13.35 -1.50 0.40
N ASN A 88 -14.20 -2.49 0.65
CA ASN A 88 -13.84 -3.89 0.44
C ASN A 88 -14.37 -4.33 -0.93
N PHE A 89 -13.47 -4.37 -1.91
CA PHE A 89 -13.73 -4.87 -3.24
C PHE A 89 -12.47 -5.53 -3.81
N ARG A 90 -12.64 -6.70 -4.44
CA ARG A 90 -11.55 -7.39 -5.13
C ARG A 90 -11.46 -6.89 -6.57
N GLY A 91 -10.76 -5.78 -6.78
CA GLY A 91 -10.51 -5.22 -8.11
C GLY A 91 -9.33 -4.26 -8.14
N GLY A 92 -8.92 -3.87 -9.35
CA GLY A 92 -7.81 -2.94 -9.53
C GLY A 92 -8.16 -1.50 -9.11
N GLN A 93 -7.13 -0.66 -8.90
CA GLN A 93 -7.28 0.71 -8.39
C GLN A 93 -8.25 1.57 -9.20
N LYS A 94 -8.33 1.36 -10.52
CA LYS A 94 -9.28 2.07 -11.39
C LYS A 94 -10.74 1.82 -11.00
N PHE A 95 -11.08 0.59 -10.61
CA PHE A 95 -12.44 0.24 -10.16
C PHE A 95 -12.71 0.83 -8.78
N ILE A 96 -11.73 0.76 -7.87
CA ILE A 96 -11.82 1.34 -6.53
C ILE A 96 -12.13 2.84 -6.64
N ALA A 97 -11.35 3.58 -7.42
CA ALA A 97 -11.54 5.02 -7.62
C ALA A 97 -12.93 5.35 -8.23
N ALA A 98 -13.38 4.56 -9.20
CA ALA A 98 -14.71 4.75 -9.79
C ALA A 98 -15.83 4.51 -8.76
N LEU A 99 -15.75 3.44 -7.98
CA LEU A 99 -16.73 3.10 -6.94
C LEU A 99 -16.77 4.17 -5.84
N GLN A 100 -15.62 4.67 -5.41
CA GLN A 100 -15.50 5.79 -4.47
C GLN A 100 -16.20 7.06 -5.02
N GLY A 101 -15.99 7.39 -6.30
CA GLY A 101 -16.69 8.51 -6.96
C GLY A 101 -18.21 8.33 -7.01
N MET A 102 -18.70 7.12 -7.30
CA MET A 102 -20.14 6.82 -7.27
C MET A 102 -20.74 6.97 -5.87
N PHE A 103 -20.01 6.52 -4.85
CA PHE A 103 -20.40 6.70 -3.46
C PHE A 103 -20.47 8.19 -3.08
N ALA A 104 -19.49 8.98 -3.50
CA ALA A 104 -19.46 10.43 -3.27
C ALA A 104 -20.71 11.11 -3.85
N GLN A 105 -21.05 10.81 -5.10
CA GLN A 105 -22.20 11.39 -5.79
C GLN A 105 -23.53 10.94 -5.19
N ALA A 106 -23.69 9.65 -4.93
CA ALA A 106 -24.96 9.09 -4.49
C ALA A 106 -25.23 9.33 -2.99
N ILE A 107 -24.22 9.10 -2.14
CA ILE A 107 -24.37 9.03 -0.68
C ILE A 107 -23.88 10.30 0.00
N LEU A 108 -22.71 10.83 -0.39
CA LEU A 108 -22.16 12.05 0.22
C LEU A 108 -22.68 13.34 -0.41
N LYS A 109 -23.37 13.24 -1.55
CA LYS A 109 -23.87 14.38 -2.35
C LYS A 109 -22.75 15.33 -2.81
N LEU A 110 -21.60 14.75 -3.14
CA LEU A 110 -20.45 15.45 -3.70
C LEU A 110 -20.27 15.09 -5.17
N ASP A 111 -19.91 16.05 -6.00
CA ASP A 111 -19.59 15.79 -7.41
C ASP A 111 -18.33 14.92 -7.54
N GLU A 112 -17.32 15.21 -6.72
CA GLU A 112 -16.05 14.50 -6.64
C GLU A 112 -15.58 14.40 -5.17
N LEU A 113 -14.84 13.34 -4.83
CA LEU A 113 -14.16 13.27 -3.54
C LEU A 113 -13.01 14.27 -3.49
N PRO A 114 -12.74 14.89 -2.33
CA PRO A 114 -11.48 15.59 -2.16
C PRO A 114 -10.32 14.60 -2.38
N PRO A 115 -9.18 15.06 -2.90
CA PRO A 115 -8.01 14.20 -3.02
C PRO A 115 -7.65 13.65 -1.65
N ASP A 116 -7.28 12.37 -1.59
CA ASP A 116 -6.79 11.79 -0.35
C ASP A 116 -5.65 12.67 0.19
N PRO A 117 -5.69 13.05 1.49
CA PRO A 117 -4.61 13.79 2.10
C PRO A 117 -3.33 12.96 1.93
N LYS A 118 -2.42 13.47 1.09
CA LYS A 118 -1.15 12.79 0.85
C LYS A 118 -0.33 12.93 2.11
N ASP A 119 0.13 11.79 2.64
CA ASP A 119 1.24 11.82 3.57
C ASP A 119 2.46 12.30 2.79
N GLU A 120 2.90 13.52 3.05
CA GLU A 120 4.04 14.13 2.37
C GLU A 120 5.37 13.73 3.01
N ARG A 121 5.34 13.05 4.17
CA ARG A 121 6.57 12.64 4.85
C ARG A 121 7.38 11.70 3.97
N VAL A 122 8.69 11.69 4.15
CA VAL A 122 9.66 10.92 3.37
C VAL A 122 10.64 10.20 4.29
N TYR A 123 10.97 8.96 3.96
CA TYR A 123 12.08 8.25 4.58
C TYR A 123 13.41 8.82 4.05
N ASP A 124 14.30 9.24 4.95
CA ASP A 124 15.71 9.40 4.61
C ASP A 124 16.43 8.06 4.71
N LEU A 125 16.81 7.51 3.56
CA LEU A 125 17.49 6.23 3.45
C LEU A 125 19.00 6.38 3.27
N ALA A 126 19.52 7.61 3.19
CA ALA A 126 20.95 7.86 3.01
C ALA A 126 21.82 7.28 4.14
N PRO A 127 21.44 7.37 5.42
CA PRO A 127 22.23 6.80 6.53
C PRO A 127 22.49 5.30 6.36
N LEU A 128 21.52 4.56 5.78
CA LEU A 128 21.60 3.10 5.56
C LEU A 128 22.62 2.69 4.49
N THR A 129 23.32 3.64 3.87
CA THR A 129 24.48 3.33 3.00
C THR A 129 25.76 3.15 3.79
N GLN A 130 25.84 3.71 5.00
CA GLN A 130 27.05 3.69 5.81
C GLN A 130 27.23 2.32 6.45
N ALA A 131 28.40 1.70 6.24
CA ALA A 131 28.72 0.40 6.84
C ALA A 131 28.68 0.41 8.38
N GLY A 132 28.95 1.58 8.98
CA GLY A 132 28.90 1.78 10.43
C GLY A 132 27.53 2.16 10.97
N PHE A 133 26.46 2.13 10.16
CA PHE A 133 25.11 2.40 10.65
C PHE A 133 24.65 1.26 11.57
N GLU A 134 24.25 1.61 12.79
CA GLU A 134 23.73 0.65 13.77
C GLU A 134 22.25 0.94 14.06
N PHE A 135 21.44 -0.12 14.04
CA PHE A 135 20.03 -0.03 14.40
C PHE A 135 19.87 0.00 15.91
N THR A 136 19.26 1.06 16.42
CA THR A 136 18.93 1.24 17.83
C THR A 136 17.56 0.63 18.12
N HIS A 137 17.44 -0.12 19.22
CA HIS A 137 16.18 -0.67 19.71
C HIS A 137 16.22 -0.80 21.23
N ALA A 138 15.05 -0.73 21.87
CA ALA A 138 14.93 -0.81 23.31
C ALA A 138 15.51 -2.10 23.91
N LEU A 139 16.20 -1.96 25.05
CA LEU A 139 16.64 -3.08 25.89
C LEU A 139 15.42 -3.88 26.35
N GLY A 140 15.38 -5.17 26.03
CA GLY A 140 14.23 -6.05 26.31
C GLY A 140 13.26 -6.21 25.15
N SER A 141 13.46 -5.52 24.02
CA SER A 141 12.74 -5.86 22.79
C SER A 141 13.15 -7.26 22.29
N SER A 142 12.25 -7.90 21.55
CA SER A 142 12.49 -9.20 20.91
C SER A 142 13.39 -9.10 19.66
N ILE A 143 13.90 -7.92 19.33
CA ILE A 143 14.67 -7.65 18.13
C ILE A 143 16.13 -8.06 18.37
N GLY A 144 16.68 -8.80 17.43
CA GLY A 144 18.08 -9.21 17.40
C GLY A 144 18.85 -8.47 16.31
N THR A 145 19.64 -9.21 15.54
CA THR A 145 20.43 -8.64 14.44
C THR A 145 19.54 -8.13 13.31
N VAL A 146 19.83 -6.92 12.84
CA VAL A 146 19.26 -6.33 11.63
C VAL A 146 20.36 -6.07 10.62
N VAL A 147 20.14 -6.51 9.38
CA VAL A 147 21.12 -6.36 8.29
C VAL A 147 20.49 -5.74 7.05
N VAL A 148 21.24 -4.90 6.36
CA VAL A 148 20.88 -4.43 5.02
C VAL A 148 21.15 -5.56 4.03
N LYS A 149 20.11 -5.97 3.27
CA LYS A 149 20.21 -7.00 2.23
C LYS A 149 20.26 -6.43 0.82
N LYS A 150 19.66 -5.27 0.62
CA LYS A 150 19.52 -4.65 -0.68
C LYS A 150 19.47 -3.14 -0.55
N LEU A 151 20.19 -2.46 -1.43
CA LEU A 151 20.09 -1.02 -1.66
C LEU A 151 19.70 -0.80 -3.12
N ARG A 152 18.74 0.09 -3.36
CA ARG A 152 18.42 0.59 -4.70
C ARG A 152 18.71 2.07 -4.78
N LEU A 153 19.64 2.41 -5.64
CA LEU A 153 20.06 3.77 -5.94
C LEU A 153 19.37 4.22 -7.23
N SER A 154 18.71 5.37 -7.21
CA SER A 154 18.12 5.99 -8.42
C SER A 154 18.92 7.23 -8.80
N SER A 155 19.19 7.41 -10.09
CA SER A 155 20.00 8.54 -10.58
C SER A 155 19.29 9.87 -10.31
N ARG A 156 20.07 10.88 -9.89
CA ARG A 156 19.65 12.28 -9.79
C ARG A 156 19.65 12.99 -11.14
N VAL A 157 20.34 12.43 -12.14
CA VAL A 157 20.59 13.07 -13.44
C VAL A 157 19.76 12.46 -14.56
N ARG A 158 19.54 11.13 -14.53
CA ARG A 158 18.81 10.40 -15.56
C ARG A 158 17.57 9.75 -14.97
N ALA A 159 16.40 10.27 -15.32
CA ALA A 159 15.13 9.72 -14.88
C ALA A 159 14.99 8.25 -15.32
N GLY A 160 14.67 7.37 -14.37
CA GLY A 160 14.50 5.93 -14.63
C GLY A 160 15.75 5.08 -14.42
N ASP A 161 16.96 5.65 -14.48
CA ASP A 161 18.21 4.91 -14.25
C ASP A 161 18.32 4.49 -12.78
N LYS A 162 18.57 3.18 -12.56
CA LYS A 162 18.65 2.58 -11.23
C LYS A 162 19.80 1.59 -11.15
N ILE A 163 20.48 1.57 -10.01
CA ILE A 163 21.46 0.56 -9.63
C ILE A 163 20.89 -0.17 -8.42
N THR A 164 20.88 -1.50 -8.47
CA THR A 164 20.51 -2.32 -7.32
C THR A 164 21.73 -3.09 -6.85
N VAL A 165 22.09 -2.91 -5.59
CA VAL A 165 23.15 -3.64 -4.90
C VAL A 165 22.45 -4.60 -3.95
N GLU A 166 22.68 -5.90 -4.12
CA GLU A 166 22.06 -6.95 -3.32
C GLU A 166 23.10 -8.01 -3.02
N ALA A 167 23.21 -8.42 -1.76
CA ALA A 167 24.14 -9.44 -1.31
C ALA A 167 23.50 -10.30 -0.20
N ASP A 168 23.98 -11.53 -0.03
CA ASP A 168 23.53 -12.39 1.05
C ASP A 168 24.24 -12.02 2.37
N GLY A 169 23.51 -11.35 3.25
CA GLY A 169 23.99 -10.95 4.57
C GLY A 169 24.03 -12.05 5.64
N ARG A 170 23.72 -13.31 5.31
CA ARG A 170 23.63 -14.41 6.30
C ARG A 170 24.93 -14.66 7.06
N SER A 171 26.06 -14.69 6.37
CA SER A 171 27.39 -14.94 6.96
C SER A 171 28.22 -13.66 7.14
N ASN A 172 27.96 -12.62 6.33
CA ASN A 172 28.63 -11.33 6.41
C ASN A 172 27.59 -10.20 6.41
N ARG A 173 27.38 -9.56 7.57
CA ARG A 173 26.42 -8.46 7.72
C ARG A 173 26.79 -7.23 6.89
N GLN A 174 28.07 -7.08 6.54
CA GLN A 174 28.59 -5.95 5.77
C GLN A 174 28.63 -6.22 4.26
N ALA A 175 28.18 -7.40 3.79
CA ALA A 175 28.31 -7.81 2.40
C ALA A 175 27.71 -6.80 1.39
N VAL A 176 26.58 -6.17 1.73
CA VAL A 176 25.97 -5.14 0.86
C VAL A 176 26.81 -3.87 0.83
N HIS A 177 27.38 -3.46 1.96
CA HIS A 177 28.21 -2.25 2.04
C HIS A 177 29.57 -2.45 1.36
N GLU A 178 30.17 -3.63 1.50
CA GLU A 178 31.37 -4.02 0.76
C GLU A 178 31.12 -3.99 -0.76
N LEU A 179 30.01 -4.58 -1.21
CA LEU A 179 29.64 -4.57 -2.63
C LEU A 179 29.32 -3.14 -3.12
N LEU A 180 28.66 -2.33 -2.30
CA LEU A 180 28.40 -0.91 -2.61
C LEU A 180 29.72 -0.14 -2.77
N ALA A 181 30.69 -0.37 -1.87
CA ALA A 181 32.01 0.26 -1.96
C ALA A 181 32.75 -0.15 -3.24
N GLN A 182 32.66 -1.43 -3.65
CA GLN A 182 33.23 -1.91 -4.92
C GLN A 182 32.57 -1.23 -6.12
N VAL A 183 31.24 -1.14 -6.16
CA VAL A 183 30.51 -0.43 -7.22
C VAL A 183 30.91 1.05 -7.27
N GLY A 184 31.12 1.67 -6.11
CA GLY A 184 31.56 3.07 -5.99
C GLY A 184 32.94 3.37 -6.57
N GLN A 185 33.76 2.36 -6.85
CA GLN A 185 35.05 2.54 -7.55
C GLN A 185 34.87 2.86 -9.04
N SER A 186 33.75 2.44 -9.64
CA SER A 186 33.47 2.61 -11.08
C SER A 186 32.30 3.54 -11.36
N VAL A 187 31.42 3.75 -10.37
CA VAL A 187 30.21 4.56 -10.52
C VAL A 187 30.26 5.75 -9.55
N PRO A 188 30.00 6.98 -10.02
CA PRO A 188 29.92 8.15 -9.15
C PRO A 188 28.64 8.12 -8.30
N LEU A 189 28.65 7.38 -7.17
CA LEU A 189 27.47 7.16 -6.33
C LEU A 189 26.84 8.43 -5.76
N HIS A 190 27.60 9.53 -5.66
CA HIS A 190 27.08 10.85 -5.25
C HIS A 190 26.04 11.43 -6.23
N LEU A 191 25.97 10.91 -7.48
CA LEU A 191 24.94 11.25 -8.46
C LEU A 191 23.66 10.43 -8.28
N TYR A 192 23.54 9.63 -7.24
CA TYR A 192 22.38 8.78 -6.97
C TYR A 192 21.80 9.05 -5.57
N ASN A 193 20.51 8.81 -5.43
CA ASN A 193 19.81 8.75 -4.15
C ASN A 193 19.48 7.30 -3.81
N VAL A 194 19.60 6.92 -2.53
CA VAL A 194 19.00 5.67 -2.08
C VAL A 194 17.50 5.85 -1.99
N THR A 195 16.79 5.03 -2.74
CA THR A 195 15.33 5.15 -2.93
C THR A 195 14.58 3.93 -2.43
N GLN A 196 15.28 2.84 -2.14
CA GLN A 196 14.71 1.68 -1.49
C GLN A 196 15.79 0.90 -0.76
N VAL A 197 15.42 0.34 0.39
CA VAL A 197 16.23 -0.58 1.18
C VAL A 197 15.38 -1.81 1.52
N ASP A 198 15.96 -3.00 1.36
CA ASP A 198 15.40 -4.22 1.96
C ASP A 198 16.31 -4.65 3.13
N LEU A 199 15.74 -4.76 4.32
CA LEU A 199 16.39 -5.20 5.56
C LEU A 199 15.93 -6.62 5.91
N ALA A 200 16.77 -7.34 6.67
CA ALA A 200 16.37 -8.56 7.35
C ALA A 200 16.64 -8.41 8.86
N ALA A 201 15.57 -8.44 9.64
CA ALA A 201 15.61 -8.41 11.10
C ALA A 201 15.38 -9.81 11.68
N THR A 202 16.17 -10.16 12.68
CA THR A 202 15.99 -11.38 13.47
C THR A 202 15.11 -11.06 14.67
N VAL A 203 14.05 -11.83 14.91
CA VAL A 203 13.11 -11.60 16.03
C VAL A 203 12.92 -12.87 16.85
N PHE A 204 12.99 -12.73 18.18
CA PHE A 204 12.81 -13.80 19.16
C PHE A 204 11.39 -13.79 19.72
N VAL A 205 10.53 -14.68 19.23
CA VAL A 205 9.09 -14.66 19.54
C VAL A 205 8.73 -15.42 20.83
N ALA A 206 9.53 -16.41 21.21
CA ALA A 206 9.34 -17.17 22.45
C ALA A 206 10.65 -17.80 22.90
N GLU A 207 10.79 -17.97 24.21
CA GLU A 207 11.94 -18.66 24.81
C GLU A 207 12.05 -20.10 24.27
N GLY A 208 13.25 -20.48 23.83
CA GLY A 208 13.54 -21.83 23.30
C GLY A 208 13.07 -22.11 21.86
N LYS A 209 12.35 -21.18 21.19
CA LYS A 209 12.01 -21.33 19.77
C LYS A 209 13.10 -20.70 18.87
N PRO A 210 13.33 -21.24 17.66
CA PRO A 210 14.27 -20.64 16.72
C PRO A 210 13.80 -19.22 16.35
N PRO A 211 14.73 -18.27 16.17
CA PRO A 211 14.38 -16.91 15.81
C PRO A 211 13.76 -16.86 14.41
N LYS A 212 12.82 -15.92 14.23
CA LYS A 212 12.16 -15.66 12.96
C LYS A 212 12.89 -14.55 12.22
N THR A 213 13.06 -14.69 10.91
CA THR A 213 13.51 -13.59 10.05
C THR A 213 12.31 -12.82 9.51
N VAL A 214 12.32 -11.50 9.71
CA VAL A 214 11.33 -10.56 9.17
C VAL A 214 12.03 -9.69 8.12
N ASN A 215 11.53 -9.73 6.88
CA ASN A 215 12.06 -8.89 5.81
C ASN A 215 11.28 -7.58 5.77
N ILE A 216 11.99 -6.46 5.78
CA ILE A 216 11.42 -5.12 5.82
C ILE A 216 11.83 -4.40 4.55
N ARG A 217 10.87 -3.98 3.73
CA ARG A 217 11.12 -3.13 2.57
C ARG A 217 10.67 -1.71 2.87
N ILE A 218 11.60 -0.77 2.76
CA ILE A 218 11.33 0.66 2.86
C ILE A 218 11.61 1.28 1.49
N THR A 219 10.71 2.12 1.00
CA THR A 219 10.80 2.73 -0.33
C THR A 219 10.35 4.18 -0.26
N HIS A 220 11.20 5.06 -0.80
CA HIS A 220 10.90 6.46 -0.97
C HIS A 220 9.67 6.66 -1.88
N PRO A 221 8.73 7.57 -1.56
CA PRO A 221 8.79 8.52 -0.45
C PRO A 221 8.49 7.90 0.93
N ASN A 222 7.41 7.14 1.09
CA ASN A 222 6.89 6.77 2.42
C ASN A 222 6.28 5.36 2.51
N SER A 223 6.72 4.44 1.65
CA SER A 223 6.22 3.07 1.69
C SER A 223 7.08 2.21 2.61
N CYS A 224 6.45 1.48 3.54
CA CYS A 224 7.08 0.47 4.39
C CYS A 224 6.23 -0.80 4.41
N SER A 225 6.86 -1.97 4.28
CA SER A 225 6.15 -3.26 4.24
C SER A 225 5.67 -3.78 5.60
N LEU A 226 6.09 -3.13 6.70
CA LEU A 226 5.64 -3.48 8.05
C LEU A 226 4.14 -3.23 8.20
N LYS A 227 3.45 -4.13 8.88
CA LYS A 227 2.04 -4.03 9.24
C LYS A 227 1.90 -3.36 10.61
N TYR A 228 0.80 -3.66 11.29
CA TYR A 228 0.43 -3.14 12.61
C TYR A 228 0.18 -4.27 13.62
N ASP A 229 0.79 -5.44 13.41
CA ASP A 229 0.87 -6.47 14.47
C ASP A 229 2.02 -6.15 15.45
N GLU A 230 2.03 -6.82 16.61
CA GLU A 230 2.95 -6.53 17.71
C GLU A 230 4.43 -6.57 17.30
N ILE A 231 4.83 -7.53 16.46
CA ILE A 231 6.22 -7.66 15.98
C ILE A 231 6.54 -6.50 15.05
N ASP A 232 5.65 -6.22 14.10
CA ASP A 232 5.86 -5.17 13.11
C ASP A 232 5.83 -3.76 13.75
N LEU A 233 5.04 -3.55 14.81
CA LEU A 233 5.05 -2.32 15.62
C LEU A 233 6.39 -2.14 16.35
N SER A 234 6.94 -3.20 16.95
CA SER A 234 8.27 -3.16 17.57
C SER A 234 9.37 -2.82 16.56
N LEU A 235 9.31 -3.39 15.35
CA LEU A 235 10.23 -3.07 14.26
C LEU A 235 10.06 -1.63 13.74
N ARG A 236 8.84 -1.08 13.73
CA ARG A 236 8.60 0.33 13.43
C ARG A 236 9.25 1.24 14.48
N GLN A 237 9.10 0.92 15.77
CA GLN A 237 9.74 1.67 16.84
C GLN A 237 11.27 1.64 16.71
N MET A 238 11.86 0.49 16.39
CA MET A 238 13.30 0.42 16.11
C MET A 238 13.72 1.34 14.97
N LEU A 239 12.94 1.43 13.88
CA LEU A 239 13.28 2.35 12.79
C LEU A 239 13.27 3.80 13.27
N GLU A 240 12.29 4.20 14.08
CA GLU A 240 12.21 5.52 14.70
C GLU A 240 13.36 5.78 15.69
N ASP A 241 13.65 4.83 16.59
CA ASP A 241 14.78 4.92 17.52
C ASP A 241 16.14 5.00 16.78
N SER A 242 16.18 4.51 15.53
CA SER A 242 17.35 4.57 14.64
C SER A 242 17.38 5.82 13.75
N GLY A 243 16.42 6.75 13.86
CA GLY A 243 16.34 7.95 13.02
C GLY A 243 15.91 7.68 11.57
N ILE A 244 15.20 6.56 11.32
CA ILE A 244 14.68 6.11 10.02
C ILE A 244 13.14 6.17 10.03
N GLU A 245 12.57 7.20 10.64
CA GLU A 245 11.15 7.53 10.56
C GLU A 245 10.88 8.45 9.35
N PRO A 246 9.66 8.44 8.78
CA PRO A 246 9.34 9.36 7.72
C PRO A 246 9.17 10.78 8.30
N HIS A 247 9.92 11.74 7.77
CA HIS A 247 9.90 13.15 8.19
C HIS A 247 9.28 14.05 7.13
N ALA A 248 8.86 15.26 7.49
CA ALA A 248 8.45 16.25 6.50
C ALA A 248 9.53 16.40 5.41
N PRO A 249 9.14 16.53 4.13
CA PRO A 249 10.11 16.60 3.05
C PRO A 249 11.01 17.83 3.26
N ALA A 250 12.32 17.66 3.11
CA ALA A 250 13.24 18.78 3.16
C ALA A 250 12.85 19.79 2.06
N PRO A 251 12.92 21.12 2.33
CA PRO A 251 12.67 22.13 1.31
C PRO A 251 13.54 21.83 0.10
N VAL A 252 12.92 21.70 -1.07
CA VAL A 252 13.65 21.50 -2.32
C VAL A 252 14.52 22.73 -2.53
N GLU A 253 15.82 22.61 -2.30
CA GLU A 253 16.79 23.62 -2.68
C GLU A 253 16.75 23.68 -4.21
N GLN A 254 15.98 24.64 -4.73
CA GLN A 254 15.80 24.83 -6.16
C GLN A 254 17.18 25.12 -6.75
N ALA A 255 17.73 24.16 -7.50
CA ALA A 255 18.88 24.40 -8.35
C ALA A 255 18.50 25.53 -9.31
N SER A 256 19.07 26.71 -9.09
CA SER A 256 18.90 27.87 -9.97
C SER A 256 19.33 27.50 -11.40
N PRO A 257 18.50 27.73 -12.43
CA PRO A 257 18.85 27.47 -13.83
C PRO A 257 19.76 28.58 -14.41
N ALA A 258 20.77 29.02 -13.67
CA ALA A 258 21.63 30.12 -14.06
C ALA A 258 23.11 29.73 -13.99
N GLN A 259 23.52 28.74 -14.79
CA GLN A 259 24.91 28.53 -15.22
C GLN A 259 24.96 27.50 -16.37
N ALA A 260 24.23 27.79 -17.44
CA ALA A 260 24.37 27.11 -18.74
C ALA A 260 24.26 28.15 -19.86
N ALA A 261 25.12 29.18 -19.81
CA ALA A 261 25.32 30.13 -20.90
C ALA A 261 26.66 30.87 -20.68
N ALA A 262 27.77 30.15 -20.74
CA ALA A 262 29.11 30.70 -20.97
C ALA A 262 30.08 29.57 -21.36
N ALA A 263 29.94 29.09 -22.59
CA ALA A 263 30.98 28.39 -23.35
C ALA A 263 30.71 28.64 -24.84
#